data_AF-A0A3D9FVX7-F1
#
_entry.id   AF-A0A3D9FVX7-F1
#
_cell.length_a   1.000
_cell.length_b   1.000
_cell.length_c   1.000
_cell.angle_alpha   90.00
_cell.angle_beta   90.00
_cell.angle_gamma   90.00
#
_symmetry.space_group_name_H-M   'P 1'
#
loop_
_entity.id
_entity.type
_entity.pdbx_description
1 polymer ?
#
loop_
_entity_poly.entity_id
_entity_poly.type
_entity_poly.pdbx_seq_one_letter_code
_entity_poly.pdbx_strand_id
1 'polypeptide(L)'
;MKKFKLITLAILLMNSTYFFAQQTITDRKIQEAEQRKIENDLRNSLAQNHKELDTKITELKSKLKEAESQKKNLAQSEDNLKSTINKIEKLQTTNQKLENKITTTSISEEETLKLRIKTKENEVSIQKLKLTQITQQKELEKVLATL
;
A
#
# COMPACT_ATOMS: atom_id res chain seq x y z
N MET A 1 -3.39 41.70 84.35
CA MET A 1 -3.29 41.93 82.89
C MET A 1 -2.19 41.14 82.18
N LYS A 2 -0.95 41.05 82.69
CA LYS A 2 0.17 40.34 81.99
C LYS A 2 -0.11 38.86 81.69
N LYS A 3 -0.67 38.10 82.65
CA LYS A 3 -1.02 36.67 82.47
C LYS A 3 -2.13 36.44 81.42
N PHE A 4 -3.14 37.32 81.38
CA PHE A 4 -4.23 37.26 80.40
C PHE A 4 -3.69 37.48 78.98
N LYS A 5 -2.86 38.53 78.77
CA LYS A 5 -2.21 38.79 77.48
C LYS A 5 -1.36 37.61 76.97
N LEU A 6 -0.69 36.90 77.88
CA LEU A 6 0.11 35.72 77.54
C LEU A 6 -0.76 34.55 77.05
N ILE A 7 -1.91 34.33 77.69
CA ILE A 7 -2.89 33.31 77.30
C ILE A 7 -3.53 33.66 75.95
N THR A 8 -3.91 34.93 75.74
CA THR A 8 -4.46 35.36 74.44
C THR A 8 -3.44 35.21 73.32
N LEU A 9 -2.17 35.53 73.57
CA LEU A 9 -1.08 35.33 72.60
C LEU A 9 -0.85 33.85 72.29
N ALA A 10 -0.87 32.97 73.31
CA ALA A 10 -0.72 31.53 73.11
C ALA A 10 -1.87 30.93 72.27
N ILE A 11 -3.12 31.36 72.53
CA ILE A 11 -4.28 30.93 71.74
C ILE A 11 -4.17 31.44 70.30
N LEU A 12 -3.73 32.68 70.08
CA LEU A 12 -3.57 33.24 68.75
C LEU A 12 -2.48 32.52 67.94
N LEU A 13 -1.36 32.18 68.59
CA LEU A 13 -0.29 31.39 67.99
C LEU A 13 -0.76 29.98 67.64
N MET A 14 -1.48 29.28 68.54
CA MET A 14 -2.03 27.95 68.26
C MET A 14 -3.01 27.97 67.08
N ASN A 15 -3.92 28.94 67.02
CA ASN A 15 -4.85 29.09 65.90
C ASN A 15 -4.13 29.39 64.57
N SER A 16 -3.07 30.21 64.61
CA SER A 16 -2.28 30.49 63.41
C SER A 16 -1.59 29.23 62.87
N THR A 17 -1.00 28.40 63.74
CA THR A 17 -0.36 27.15 63.33
C THR A 17 -1.35 26.13 62.77
N TYR A 18 -2.58 26.08 63.32
CA TYR A 18 -3.64 25.23 62.80
C TYR A 18 -4.08 25.66 61.40
N PHE A 19 -4.25 26.97 61.17
CA PHE A 19 -4.60 27.52 59.86
C PHE A 19 -3.50 27.24 58.82
N PHE A 20 -2.23 27.47 59.15
CA PHE A 20 -1.12 27.17 58.23
C PHE A 20 -0.99 25.68 57.92
N ALA A 21 -1.21 24.80 58.91
CA ALA A 21 -1.21 23.35 58.68
C ALA A 21 -2.37 22.93 57.76
N GLN A 22 -3.57 23.47 57.97
CA GLN A 22 -4.74 23.17 57.13
C GLN A 22 -4.56 23.71 55.70
N GLN A 23 -3.98 24.90 55.54
CA GLN A 23 -3.64 25.47 54.24
C GLN A 23 -2.61 24.59 53.51
N THR A 24 -1.53 24.19 54.17
CA THR A 24 -0.49 23.31 53.59
C THR A 24 -1.05 21.96 53.14
N ILE A 25 -1.95 21.36 53.91
CA ILE A 25 -2.62 20.10 53.56
C ILE A 25 -3.53 20.29 52.33
N THR A 26 -4.25 21.42 52.29
CA THR A 26 -5.15 21.75 51.17
C THR A 26 -4.36 21.99 49.89
N ASP A 27 -3.28 22.77 49.97
CA ASP A 27 -2.39 23.05 48.83
C ASP A 27 -1.76 21.77 48.28
N ARG A 28 -1.31 20.86 49.16
CA ARG A 28 -0.81 19.54 48.75
C ARG A 28 -1.87 18.71 48.02
N LYS A 29 -3.10 18.67 48.54
CA LYS A 29 -4.20 17.94 47.88
C LYS A 29 -4.54 18.52 46.50
N ILE A 30 -4.47 19.85 46.36
CA ILE A 30 -4.68 20.51 45.07
C ILE A 30 -3.55 20.13 44.10
N GLN A 31 -2.29 20.19 44.53
CA GLN A 31 -1.15 19.79 43.70
C GLN A 31 -1.21 18.30 43.30
N GLU A 32 -1.56 17.41 44.22
CA GLU A 32 -1.74 15.98 43.91
C GLU A 32 -2.88 15.75 42.91
N ALA A 33 -3.99 16.49 43.03
CA ALA A 33 -5.10 16.40 42.09
C ALA A 33 -4.72 16.92 40.69
N GLU A 34 -3.98 18.02 40.61
CA GLU A 34 -3.46 18.56 39.35
C GLU A 34 -2.47 17.60 38.70
N GLN A 35 -1.55 17.02 39.48
CA GLN A 35 -0.59 16.05 38.97
C GLN A 35 -1.29 14.80 38.42
N ARG A 36 -2.27 14.26 39.15
CA ARG A 36 -3.08 13.12 38.68
C ARG A 36 -3.85 13.45 37.40
N LYS A 37 -4.34 14.68 37.28
CA LYS A 37 -5.03 15.13 36.06
C LYS A 37 -4.06 15.16 34.87
N ILE A 38 -2.87 15.75 35.05
CA ILE A 38 -1.83 15.79 34.02
C ILE A 38 -1.40 14.38 33.62
N GLU A 39 -1.18 13.47 34.58
CA GLU A 39 -0.82 12.08 34.31
C GLU A 39 -1.91 11.33 33.54
N ASN A 40 -3.18 11.53 33.89
CA ASN A 40 -4.31 10.95 33.17
C ASN A 40 -4.44 11.53 31.76
N ASP A 41 -4.31 12.85 31.59
CA ASP A 41 -4.36 13.50 30.28
C ASP A 41 -3.23 13.01 29.38
N LEU A 42 -2.01 12.87 29.91
CA LEU A 42 -0.86 12.32 29.18
C LEU A 42 -1.09 10.86 28.80
N ARG A 43 -1.60 10.03 29.73
CA ARG A 43 -1.89 8.63 29.46
C ARG A 43 -2.97 8.46 28.39
N ASN A 44 -4.02 9.27 28.45
CA ASN A 44 -5.09 9.27 27.46
C ASN A 44 -4.57 9.71 26.08
N SER A 45 -3.76 10.78 26.03
CA SER A 45 -3.14 11.24 24.80
C SER A 45 -2.21 10.17 24.19
N LEU A 46 -1.38 9.53 25.02
CA LEU A 46 -0.49 8.45 24.58
C LEU A 46 -1.29 7.27 24.02
N ALA A 47 -2.34 6.83 24.72
CA ALA A 47 -3.20 5.73 24.28
C ALA A 47 -3.92 6.05 22.96
N GLN A 48 -4.41 7.28 22.80
CA GLN A 48 -5.01 7.73 21.54
C GLN A 48 -3.99 7.75 20.41
N ASN A 49 -2.80 8.31 20.63
CA ASN A 49 -1.73 8.34 19.64
C ASN A 49 -1.32 6.94 19.19
N HIS A 50 -1.17 5.99 20.13
CA HIS A 50 -0.89 4.59 19.79
C HIS A 50 -2.00 3.98 18.93
N LYS A 51 -3.26 4.19 19.30
CA LYS A 51 -4.40 3.69 18.52
C LYS A 51 -4.44 4.27 17.10
N GLU A 52 -4.17 5.56 16.95
CA GLU A 52 -4.08 6.22 15.65
C GLU A 52 -2.92 5.67 14.82
N LEU A 53 -1.75 5.46 15.43
CA LEU A 53 -0.59 4.86 14.78
C LEU A 53 -0.89 3.42 14.32
N ASP A 54 -1.48 2.59 15.17
CA ASP A 54 -1.86 1.21 14.82
C ASP A 54 -2.87 1.18 13.67
N THR A 55 -3.81 2.13 13.65
CA THR A 55 -4.78 2.29 12.57
C THR A 55 -4.07 2.65 11.26
N LYS A 56 -3.16 3.63 11.28
CA LYS A 56 -2.35 4.00 10.11
C LYS A 56 -1.46 2.86 9.63
N ILE A 57 -0.84 2.11 10.53
CA ILE A 57 -0.01 0.94 10.19
C ILE A 57 -0.87 -0.11 9.48
N THR A 58 -2.08 -0.35 9.96
CA THR A 58 -3.01 -1.32 9.34
C THR A 58 -3.45 -0.86 7.96
N GLU A 59 -3.79 0.42 7.81
CA GLU A 59 -4.15 1.01 6.51
C GLU A 59 -2.99 0.92 5.51
N LEU A 60 -1.78 1.30 5.92
CA LEU A 60 -0.58 1.23 5.09
C LEU A 60 -0.25 -0.21 4.68
N LYS A 61 -0.40 -1.18 5.58
CA LYS A 61 -0.23 -2.61 5.25
C LYS A 61 -1.26 -3.08 4.23
N SER A 62 -2.50 -2.60 4.30
CA SER A 62 -3.53 -2.93 3.31
C SER A 62 -3.18 -2.36 1.94
N LYS A 63 -2.81 -1.07 1.88
CA LYS A 63 -2.39 -0.40 0.63
C LYS A 63 -1.16 -1.06 0.01
N LEU A 64 -0.20 -1.48 0.83
CA LEU A 64 0.98 -2.20 0.34
C LEU A 64 0.60 -3.51 -0.33
N LYS A 65 -0.27 -4.32 0.29
CA LYS A 65 -0.74 -5.58 -0.30
C LYS A 65 -1.50 -5.37 -1.61
N GLU A 66 -2.31 -4.31 -1.67
CA GLU A 66 -3.04 -3.94 -2.88
C GLU A 66 -2.07 -3.57 -4.01
N ALA A 67 -1.09 -2.71 -3.73
CA ALA A 67 -0.06 -2.33 -4.70
C ALA A 67 0.80 -3.52 -5.17
N GLU A 68 1.15 -4.45 -4.27
CA GLU A 68 1.87 -5.67 -4.63
C GLU A 68 1.04 -6.59 -5.55
N SER A 69 -0.27 -6.71 -5.28
CA SER A 69 -1.19 -7.47 -6.12
C SER A 69 -1.33 -6.84 -7.51
N GLN A 70 -1.52 -5.52 -7.57
CA GLN A 70 -1.60 -4.78 -8.83
C GLN A 70 -0.30 -4.92 -9.65
N LYS A 71 0.86 -4.79 -9.00
CA LYS A 71 2.17 -4.99 -9.66
C LYS A 71 2.31 -6.39 -10.25
N LYS A 72 1.89 -7.42 -9.52
CA LYS A 72 1.94 -8.82 -10.00
C LYS A 72 1.04 -9.01 -11.22
N ASN A 73 -0.18 -8.47 -11.19
CA ASN A 73 -1.12 -8.56 -12.30
C ASN A 73 -0.62 -7.81 -13.54
N LEU A 74 -0.02 -6.63 -13.35
CA LEU A 74 0.61 -5.85 -14.41
C LEU A 74 1.72 -6.67 -15.10
N ALA A 75 2.68 -7.18 -14.31
CA ALA A 75 3.80 -7.96 -14.83
C ALA A 75 3.32 -9.21 -15.62
N GLN A 76 2.31 -9.91 -15.10
CA GLN A 76 1.74 -11.07 -15.78
C GLN A 76 1.07 -10.68 -17.12
N SER A 77 0.37 -9.56 -17.16
CA SER A 77 -0.27 -9.05 -18.39
C SER A 77 0.76 -8.66 -19.44
N GLU A 78 1.82 -7.96 -19.03
CA GLU A 78 2.95 -7.59 -19.89
C GLU A 78 3.68 -8.81 -20.46
N ASP A 79 3.98 -9.80 -19.62
CA ASP A 79 4.65 -11.05 -20.04
C ASP A 79 3.81 -11.85 -21.04
N ASN A 80 2.50 -11.92 -20.81
CA ASN A 80 1.56 -12.58 -21.73
C ASN A 80 1.53 -11.88 -23.08
N LEU A 81 1.43 -10.55 -23.09
CA LEU A 81 1.44 -9.75 -24.31
C LEU A 81 2.75 -9.92 -25.08
N LYS A 82 3.89 -9.84 -24.40
CA LYS A 82 5.23 -10.04 -24.97
C LYS A 82 5.39 -11.44 -25.57
N SER A 83 4.89 -12.47 -24.89
CA SER A 83 4.90 -13.85 -25.40
C SER A 83 4.10 -14.01 -26.69
N THR A 84 2.92 -13.39 -26.78
CA THR A 84 2.10 -13.37 -27.99
C THR A 84 2.80 -12.66 -29.15
N ILE A 85 3.38 -11.48 -28.89
CA ILE A 85 4.15 -10.71 -29.89
C ILE A 85 5.30 -11.55 -30.46
N ASN A 86 6.10 -12.16 -29.57
CA ASN A 86 7.22 -13.01 -29.99
C ASN A 86 6.78 -14.21 -30.85
N LYS A 87 5.61 -14.80 -30.57
CA LYS A 87 5.05 -15.89 -31.40
C LYS A 87 4.64 -15.40 -32.79
N ILE A 88 4.03 -14.22 -32.86
CA ILE A 88 3.66 -13.58 -34.14
C ILE A 88 4.92 -13.34 -34.98
N GLU A 89 5.95 -12.72 -34.40
CA GLU A 89 7.21 -12.41 -35.10
C GLU A 89 7.92 -13.66 -35.63
N LYS A 90 7.96 -14.74 -34.83
CA LYS A 90 8.53 -16.02 -35.25
C LYS A 90 7.79 -16.63 -36.44
N LEU A 91 6.46 -16.61 -36.42
CA LEU A 91 5.64 -17.11 -37.53
C LEU A 91 5.79 -16.24 -38.78
N GLN A 92 5.83 -14.90 -38.62
CA GLN A 92 6.06 -13.98 -39.74
C GLN A 92 7.42 -14.21 -40.39
N THR A 93 8.47 -14.35 -39.58
CA THR A 93 9.82 -14.68 -40.06
C THR A 93 9.84 -16.03 -40.78
N THR A 94 9.14 -17.03 -40.25
CA THR A 94 9.02 -18.34 -40.89
C THR A 94 8.32 -18.23 -42.24
N ASN A 95 7.21 -17.50 -42.33
CA ASN A 95 6.51 -17.27 -43.59
C ASN A 95 7.38 -16.52 -44.61
N GLN A 96 8.14 -15.52 -44.19
CA GLN A 96 9.07 -14.82 -45.08
C GLN A 96 10.13 -15.79 -45.65
N LYS A 97 10.66 -16.70 -44.83
CA LYS A 97 11.60 -17.73 -45.30
C LYS A 97 10.94 -18.71 -46.28
N LEU A 98 9.69 -19.12 -46.04
CA LEU A 98 8.96 -20.00 -46.93
C LEU A 98 8.67 -19.33 -48.28
N GLU A 99 8.23 -18.07 -48.27
CA GLU A 99 8.01 -17.28 -49.49
C GLU A 99 9.30 -17.08 -50.28
N ASN A 100 10.41 -16.78 -49.60
CA ASN A 100 11.71 -16.71 -50.27
C ASN A 100 12.07 -18.06 -50.92
N LYS A 101 11.83 -19.19 -50.25
CA LYS A 101 12.08 -20.53 -50.82
C LYS A 101 11.21 -20.81 -52.04
N ILE A 102 9.92 -20.46 -51.99
CA ILE A 102 8.97 -20.61 -53.10
C ILE A 102 9.39 -19.78 -54.32
N THR A 103 9.88 -18.55 -54.09
CA THR A 103 10.17 -17.59 -55.16
C THR A 103 11.55 -17.74 -55.78
N THR A 104 12.54 -18.19 -55.01
CA THR A 104 13.96 -18.18 -55.44
C THR A 104 14.52 -19.56 -55.76
N THR A 105 13.92 -20.63 -55.25
CA THR A 105 14.44 -21.98 -55.43
C THR A 105 13.60 -22.72 -56.48
N SER A 106 14.26 -23.38 -57.43
CA SER A 106 13.57 -24.32 -58.32
C SER A 106 13.23 -25.60 -57.53
N ILE A 107 11.98 -25.70 -57.12
CA ILE A 107 11.39 -26.85 -56.42
C ILE A 107 10.21 -27.38 -57.23
N SER A 108 9.77 -28.61 -56.94
CA SER A 108 8.63 -29.19 -57.66
C SER A 108 7.33 -28.42 -57.40
N GLU A 109 6.36 -28.54 -58.31
CA GLU A 109 5.04 -27.94 -58.11
C GLU A 109 4.35 -28.48 -56.85
N GLU A 110 4.49 -29.79 -56.57
CA GLU A 110 3.94 -30.40 -55.37
C GLU A 110 4.54 -29.79 -54.09
N GLU A 111 5.86 -29.62 -54.04
CA GLU A 111 6.53 -28.98 -52.91
C GLU A 111 6.13 -27.51 -52.77
N THR A 112 6.00 -26.79 -53.89
CA THR A 112 5.52 -25.41 -53.90
C THR A 112 4.13 -25.28 -53.29
N LEU A 113 3.21 -26.17 -53.66
CA LEU A 113 1.86 -26.21 -53.10
C LEU A 113 1.88 -26.50 -51.59
N LYS A 114 2.69 -27.47 -51.14
CA LYS A 114 2.85 -27.76 -49.71
C LYS A 114 3.36 -26.55 -48.93
N LEU A 115 4.37 -25.85 -49.44
CA LEU A 115 4.89 -24.65 -48.80
C LEU A 115 3.86 -23.51 -48.76
N ARG A 116 3.08 -23.31 -49.83
CA ARG A 116 1.98 -22.31 -49.86
C ARG A 116 0.89 -22.62 -48.85
N ILE A 117 0.48 -23.89 -48.73
CA ILE A 117 -0.49 -24.32 -47.71
C ILE A 117 0.06 -24.00 -46.32
N LYS A 118 1.33 -24.32 -46.06
CA LYS A 118 1.98 -24.00 -44.78
C LYS A 118 2.02 -22.50 -44.49
N THR A 119 2.34 -21.67 -45.48
CA THR A 119 2.30 -20.20 -45.34
C THR A 119 0.89 -19.75 -44.93
N LYS A 120 -0.16 -20.28 -45.58
CA LYS A 120 -1.56 -19.94 -45.27
C LYS A 120 -2.01 -20.42 -43.88
N GLU A 121 -1.62 -21.61 -43.45
CA GLU A 121 -1.88 -22.07 -42.08
C GLU A 121 -1.25 -21.14 -41.04
N ASN A 122 -0.01 -20.72 -41.28
CA ASN A 122 0.70 -19.79 -40.42
C ASN A 122 0.06 -18.40 -40.45
N GLU A 123 -0.41 -17.90 -41.61
CA GLU A 123 -1.15 -16.63 -41.71
C GLU A 123 -2.43 -16.64 -40.85
N VAL A 124 -3.22 -17.72 -40.93
CA VAL A 124 -4.43 -17.88 -40.09
C VAL A 124 -4.04 -17.89 -38.61
N SER A 125 -2.95 -18.58 -38.25
CA SER A 125 -2.45 -18.62 -36.87
C SER A 125 -1.98 -17.24 -36.39
N ILE A 126 -1.31 -16.47 -37.25
CA ILE A 126 -0.91 -15.08 -36.97
C ILE A 126 -2.15 -14.20 -36.74
N GLN A 127 -3.19 -14.32 -37.57
CA GLN A 127 -4.42 -13.54 -37.40
C GLN A 127 -5.10 -13.85 -36.05
N LYS A 128 -5.19 -15.13 -35.67
CA LYS A 128 -5.69 -15.53 -34.35
C LYS A 128 -4.87 -14.92 -33.21
N LEU A 129 -3.54 -14.99 -33.30
CA LEU A 129 -2.65 -14.40 -32.30
C LEU A 129 -2.76 -12.87 -32.24
N LYS A 130 -2.95 -12.18 -33.37
CA LYS A 130 -3.17 -10.73 -33.40
C LYS A 130 -4.48 -10.35 -32.71
N LEU A 131 -5.55 -11.13 -32.88
CA LEU A 131 -6.78 -10.92 -32.12
C LEU A 131 -6.54 -11.10 -30.62
N THR A 132 -5.80 -12.13 -30.23
CA THR A 132 -5.38 -12.33 -28.83
C THR A 132 -4.54 -11.15 -28.32
N GLN A 133 -3.60 -10.65 -29.11
CA GLN A 133 -2.75 -9.49 -28.77
C GLN A 133 -3.60 -8.25 -28.49
N ILE A 134 -4.60 -7.96 -29.34
CA ILE A 134 -5.51 -6.82 -29.16
C ILE A 134 -6.30 -6.97 -27.85
N THR A 135 -6.80 -8.16 -27.55
CA THR A 135 -7.50 -8.43 -26.29
C THR A 135 -6.58 -8.22 -25.09
N GLN A 136 -5.35 -8.75 -25.14
CA GLN A 136 -4.34 -8.58 -24.09
C GLN A 136 -3.95 -7.11 -23.90
N GLN A 137 -3.83 -6.33 -24.97
CA GLN A 137 -3.57 -4.89 -24.89
C GLN A 137 -4.70 -4.15 -24.19
N LYS A 138 -5.96 -4.45 -24.53
CA LYS A 138 -7.12 -3.86 -23.84
C LYS A 138 -7.18 -4.24 -22.36
N GLU A 139 -6.81 -5.46 -22.02
CA GLU A 139 -6.73 -5.90 -20.62
C GLU A 139 -5.61 -5.17 -19.87
N LEU A 140 -4.44 -5.03 -20.49
CA LEU A 140 -3.32 -4.26 -19.94
C LEU A 140 -3.70 -2.78 -19.72
N GLU A 141 -4.37 -2.14 -20.68
CA GLU A 141 -4.88 -0.77 -20.54
C GLU A 141 -5.86 -0.63 -19.37
N LYS A 142 -6.75 -1.62 -19.16
CA LYS A 142 -7.64 -1.63 -18.01
C LYS A 142 -6.88 -1.75 -16.69
N VAL A 143 -5.87 -2.61 -16.62
CA VAL A 143 -5.02 -2.75 -15.42
C VAL A 143 -4.28 -1.43 -15.15
N LEU A 144 -3.74 -0.80 -16.18
CA LEU A 144 -3.07 0.51 -16.09
C LEU A 144 -4.00 1.63 -15.63
N ALA A 145 -5.27 1.60 -16.02
CA ALA A 145 -6.27 2.58 -15.58
C ALA A 145 -6.70 2.40 -14.11
N THR A 146 -6.42 1.24 -13.50
CA THR A 146 -6.75 0.94 -12.09
C THR A 146 -5.58 1.11 -11.12
N LEU A 147 -4.37 1.38 -11.65
CA LEU A 147 -3.19 1.77 -10.89
C LEU A 147 -3.24 3.26 -10.53
#